data_AF-A0A2T1NNJ5-F1
#
_entry.id   AF-A0A2T1NNJ5-F1
#
_cell.length_a   1.000
_cell.length_b   1.000
_cell.length_c   1.000
_cell.angle_alpha   90.00
_cell.angle_beta   90.00
_cell.angle_gamma   90.00
#
_symmetry.space_group_name_H-M   'P 1'
#
loop_
_entity.id
_entity.type
_entity.pdbx_description
1 polymer ?
#
loop_
_entity_poly.entity_id
_entity_poly.type
_entity_poly.pdbx_seq_one_letter_code
_entity_poly.pdbx_strand_id
1 'polypeptide(L)'
;MSFTLDEKYIKETESELNVKFPTEFKNRMIKSNGGVLVTDEFEFELFPFFDKFDRKRISRTCNHIGLETKNAREWIGFPENGIAIGSDGFGNLIILTHNGDRILTDEIYFWNHEIGEMEKIAKSIIELDE
;
A
#
# COMPACT_ATOMS: atom_id res chain seq x y z
N MET A 1 13.09 -6.35 5.10
CA MET A 1 13.97 -5.22 5.49
C MET A 1 13.57 -3.99 4.69
N SER A 2 13.12 -2.95 5.37
CA SER A 2 12.82 -1.64 4.78
C SER A 2 14.06 -0.73 4.75
N PHE A 3 14.00 0.35 3.99
CA PHE A 3 15.08 1.33 3.83
C PHE A 3 14.51 2.69 3.43
N THR A 4 15.32 3.74 3.50
CA THR A 4 14.88 5.10 3.15
C THR A 4 14.63 5.26 1.65
N LEU A 5 13.54 5.94 1.31
CA LEU A 5 13.09 6.15 -0.08
C LEU A 5 13.21 7.62 -0.50
N ASP A 6 13.59 7.84 -1.75
CA ASP A 6 13.52 9.16 -2.39
C ASP A 6 12.07 9.45 -2.84
N GLU A 7 11.55 10.63 -2.46
CA GLU A 7 10.17 11.05 -2.74
C GLU A 7 9.81 10.99 -4.25
N LYS A 8 10.80 11.09 -5.15
CA LYS A 8 10.55 10.95 -6.59
C LYS A 8 9.85 9.64 -6.96
N TYR A 9 10.18 8.53 -6.27
CA TYR A 9 9.59 7.22 -6.57
C TYR A 9 8.13 7.14 -6.11
N ILE A 10 7.76 7.88 -5.06
CA ILE A 10 6.36 8.06 -4.67
C ILE A 10 5.61 8.80 -5.78
N LYS A 11 6.17 9.90 -6.29
CA LYS A 11 5.56 10.69 -7.37
C LYS A 11 5.40 9.88 -8.67
N GLU A 12 6.36 9.01 -8.97
CA GLU A 12 6.25 8.07 -10.09
C GLU A 12 5.05 7.12 -9.91
N THR A 13 4.90 6.51 -8.74
CA THR A 13 3.75 5.62 -8.45
C THR A 13 2.41 6.36 -8.41
N GLU A 14 2.38 7.58 -7.87
CA GLU A 14 1.20 8.47 -7.94
C GLU A 14 0.80 8.74 -9.40
N SER A 15 1.77 9.02 -10.27
CA SER A 15 1.52 9.25 -11.69
C SER A 15 1.07 7.96 -12.41
N GLU A 16 1.64 6.81 -12.05
CA GLU A 16 1.31 5.51 -12.64
C GLU A 16 -0.12 5.08 -12.29
N LEU A 17 -0.51 5.23 -11.02
CA LEU A 17 -1.82 4.83 -10.51
C LEU A 17 -2.86 5.94 -10.64
N ASN A 18 -2.44 7.15 -11.03
CA ASN A 18 -3.27 8.34 -11.17
C ASN A 18 -4.00 8.69 -9.86
N VAL A 19 -3.26 8.68 -8.75
CA VAL A 19 -3.74 9.00 -7.39
C VAL A 19 -2.70 9.83 -6.63
N LYS A 20 -3.12 10.41 -5.50
CA LYS A 20 -2.24 11.05 -4.51
C LYS A 20 -2.28 10.30 -3.19
N PHE A 21 -1.11 9.96 -2.67
CA PHE A 21 -1.02 9.27 -1.38
C PHE A 21 -1.17 10.26 -0.22
N PRO A 22 -1.74 9.81 0.91
CA PRO A 22 -1.89 10.65 2.10
C PRO A 22 -0.52 11.03 2.66
N THR A 23 -0.43 12.19 3.32
CA THR A 23 0.85 12.73 3.80
C THR A 23 1.47 11.82 4.86
N GLU A 24 0.67 11.26 5.77
CA GLU A 24 1.17 10.36 6.82
C GLU A 24 1.77 9.09 6.22
N PHE A 25 1.06 8.46 5.27
CA PHE A 25 1.55 7.30 4.54
C PHE A 25 2.87 7.57 3.81
N LYS A 26 2.97 8.70 3.09
CA LYS A 26 4.22 9.07 2.41
C LYS A 26 5.37 9.25 3.40
N ASN A 27 5.15 9.98 4.50
CA ASN A 27 6.17 10.22 5.50
C ASN A 27 6.69 8.92 6.14
N ARG A 28 5.78 7.97 6.39
CA ARG A 28 6.14 6.63 6.86
C ARG A 28 7.02 5.91 5.83
N MET A 29 6.56 5.84 4.58
CA MET A 29 7.24 5.08 3.52
C MET A 29 8.58 5.70 3.09
N ILE A 30 8.76 7.01 3.25
CA ILE A 30 10.05 7.70 3.08
C ILE A 30 11.08 7.21 4.11
N LYS A 31 10.66 7.05 5.37
CA LYS A 31 11.53 6.54 6.44
C LYS A 31 11.81 5.05 6.27
N SER A 32 10.79 4.29 5.91
CA SER A 32 10.80 2.83 5.84
C SER A 32 9.95 2.38 4.65
N ASN A 33 10.59 2.16 3.50
CA ASN A 33 9.90 1.70 2.30
C ASN A 33 9.49 0.23 2.41
N GLY A 34 8.21 -0.02 2.63
CA GLY A 34 7.68 -1.33 3.02
C GLY A 34 7.92 -1.60 4.51
N GLY A 35 8.00 -2.88 4.88
CA GLY A 35 8.08 -3.31 6.27
C GLY A 35 6.88 -4.16 6.64
N VAL A 36 6.76 -4.49 7.91
CA VAL A 36 5.65 -5.30 8.43
C VAL A 36 4.86 -4.43 9.41
N LEU A 37 3.54 -4.44 9.28
CA LEU A 37 2.61 -3.93 10.28
C LEU A 37 2.12 -5.10 11.11
N VAL A 38 2.27 -5.00 12.42
CA VAL A 38 1.84 -6.05 13.35
C VAL A 38 0.81 -5.43 14.27
N THR A 39 -0.33 -6.08 14.36
CA THR A 39 -1.39 -5.80 15.33
C THR A 39 -1.63 -7.05 16.17
N ASP A 40 -2.47 -6.95 17.20
CA ASP A 40 -2.85 -8.10 18.02
C ASP A 40 -3.52 -9.23 17.20
N GLU A 41 -4.17 -8.88 16.08
CA GLU A 41 -4.97 -9.81 15.29
C GLU A 41 -4.36 -10.14 13.92
N PHE A 42 -3.53 -9.25 13.37
CA PHE A 42 -3.05 -9.34 11.98
C PHE A 42 -1.58 -8.95 11.83
N GLU A 43 -0.91 -9.61 10.88
CA GLU A 43 0.42 -9.26 10.39
C GLU A 43 0.34 -9.00 8.88
N PHE A 44 0.71 -7.78 8.45
CA PHE A 44 0.71 -7.39 7.04
C PHE A 44 2.10 -6.98 6.59
N GLU A 45 2.63 -7.62 5.55
CA GLU A 45 3.80 -7.14 4.83
C GLU A 45 3.38 -6.05 3.84
N LEU A 46 3.98 -4.88 3.99
CA LEU A 46 3.70 -3.73 3.14
C LEU A 46 4.47 -3.79 1.84
N PHE A 47 3.76 -3.48 0.77
CA PHE A 47 4.35 -3.33 -0.53
C PHE A 47 5.19 -2.04 -0.58
N PRO A 48 6.45 -2.11 -1.01
CA PRO A 48 7.27 -0.93 -1.19
C PRO A 48 6.80 -0.09 -2.38
N PHE A 49 7.20 1.17 -2.41
CA PHE A 49 7.31 1.92 -3.66
C PHE A 49 8.47 1.38 -4.50
N PHE A 50 8.31 1.40 -5.82
CA PHE A 50 9.31 0.85 -6.72
C PHE A 50 10.56 1.73 -6.78
N ASP A 51 11.64 1.26 -6.16
CA ASP A 51 12.90 1.99 -6.10
C ASP A 51 13.86 1.51 -7.19
N LYS A 52 14.04 2.36 -8.20
CA LYS A 52 14.86 2.08 -9.39
C LYS A 52 16.30 2.59 -9.28
N PHE A 53 16.77 2.96 -8.08
CA PHE A 53 18.09 3.59 -7.91
C PHE A 53 19.24 2.67 -8.32
N ASP A 54 19.19 1.40 -7.92
CA ASP A 54 20.18 0.39 -8.28
C ASP A 54 19.54 -1.00 -8.42
N ARG A 55 20.29 -1.96 -8.97
CA ARG A 55 19.80 -3.33 -9.21
C ARG A 55 19.33 -4.04 -7.94
N LYS A 56 19.96 -3.78 -6.79
CA LYS A 56 19.60 -4.39 -5.50
C LYS A 56 18.28 -3.79 -4.99
N ARG A 57 18.07 -2.48 -5.14
CA ARG A 57 16.81 -1.82 -4.79
C ARG A 57 15.66 -2.25 -5.70
N ILE A 58 15.90 -2.36 -7.00
CA ILE A 58 14.93 -2.89 -7.97
C ILE A 58 14.49 -4.30 -7.56
N SER A 59 15.46 -5.19 -7.32
CA SER A 59 15.16 -6.57 -6.93
C SER A 59 14.40 -6.68 -5.60
N ARG A 60 14.59 -5.75 -4.67
CA ARG A 60 13.92 -5.76 -3.36
C ARG A 60 12.55 -5.11 -3.37
N THR A 61 12.24 -4.35 -4.40
CA THR A 61 10.99 -3.59 -4.53
C THR A 61 10.19 -3.99 -5.76
N CYS A 62 10.47 -5.17 -6.33
CA CYS A 62 9.76 -5.62 -7.53
C CYS A 62 8.28 -5.92 -7.27
N ASN A 63 7.93 -6.36 -6.05
CA ASN A 63 6.54 -6.53 -5.62
C ASN A 63 6.00 -5.21 -5.05
N HIS A 64 6.00 -4.16 -5.87
CA HIS A 64 5.66 -2.81 -5.45
C HIS A 64 4.16 -2.51 -5.50
N ILE A 65 3.73 -1.48 -4.77
CA ILE A 65 2.33 -0.98 -4.72
C ILE A 65 1.68 -0.89 -6.11
N GLY A 66 2.38 -0.31 -7.09
CA GLY A 66 1.87 -0.20 -8.47
C GLY A 66 1.54 -1.54 -9.14
N LEU A 67 2.39 -2.55 -8.98
CA LEU A 67 2.22 -3.88 -9.55
C LEU A 67 1.12 -4.63 -8.79
N GLU A 68 1.21 -4.66 -7.46
CA GLU A 68 0.27 -5.38 -6.62
C GLU A 68 -1.14 -4.80 -6.72
N THR A 69 -1.28 -3.48 -6.84
CA THR A 69 -2.59 -2.85 -7.09
C THR A 69 -3.17 -3.25 -8.44
N LYS A 70 -2.36 -3.32 -9.50
CA LYS A 70 -2.82 -3.77 -10.82
C LYS A 70 -3.27 -5.24 -10.76
N ASN A 71 -2.50 -6.09 -10.08
CA ASN A 71 -2.87 -7.49 -9.87
C ASN A 71 -4.16 -7.61 -9.07
N ALA A 72 -4.32 -6.85 -7.98
CA ALA A 72 -5.49 -6.88 -7.13
C ALA A 72 -6.76 -6.43 -7.87
N ARG A 73 -6.66 -5.46 -8.78
CA ARG A 73 -7.79 -4.99 -9.62
C ARG A 73 -8.35 -6.05 -10.57
N GLU A 74 -7.59 -7.11 -10.87
CA GLU A 74 -8.09 -8.25 -11.64
C GLU A 74 -8.94 -9.20 -10.78
N TRP A 75 -8.95 -9.05 -9.46
CA TRP A 75 -9.69 -9.91 -8.54
C TRP A 75 -11.13 -9.43 -8.40
N ILE A 76 -12.05 -10.39 -8.34
CA ILE A 76 -13.48 -10.09 -8.19
C ILE A 76 -13.71 -9.43 -6.83
N GLY A 77 -14.39 -8.29 -6.82
CA GLY A 77 -14.72 -7.56 -5.60
C GLY A 77 -13.62 -6.64 -5.09
N PHE A 78 -12.48 -6.52 -5.77
CA PHE A 78 -11.51 -5.49 -5.42
C PHE A 78 -12.05 -4.10 -5.79
N PRO A 79 -12.02 -3.11 -4.88
CA PRO A 79 -12.63 -1.81 -5.13
C PRO A 79 -11.86 -1.00 -6.20
N GLU A 80 -12.57 -0.41 -7.16
CA GLU A 80 -11.97 0.39 -8.24
C GLU A 80 -11.19 1.62 -7.74
N ASN A 81 -11.68 2.22 -6.65
CA ASN A 81 -11.05 3.35 -5.97
C ASN A 81 -9.98 2.93 -4.95
N GLY A 82 -9.68 1.63 -4.86
CA GLY A 82 -8.72 1.05 -3.93
C GLY A 82 -7.30 0.97 -4.50
N ILE A 83 -6.33 1.11 -3.60
CA ILE A 83 -4.90 0.93 -3.84
C ILE A 83 -4.38 -0.05 -2.80
N ALA A 84 -3.83 -1.19 -3.25
CA ALA A 84 -3.28 -2.20 -2.36
C ALA A 84 -1.92 -1.75 -1.83
N ILE A 85 -1.78 -1.71 -0.51
CA ILE A 85 -0.57 -1.23 0.16
C ILE A 85 0.17 -2.31 0.96
N GLY A 86 -0.43 -3.48 1.17
CA GLY A 86 0.20 -4.62 1.82
C GLY A 86 -0.67 -5.88 1.81
N SER A 87 -0.11 -7.00 2.23
CA SER A 87 -0.77 -8.32 2.27
C SER A 87 -0.40 -9.12 3.51
N ASP A 88 -1.31 -9.99 3.92
CA ASP A 88 -1.07 -10.99 4.98
C ASP A 88 -0.35 -12.25 4.48
N GLY A 89 -0.08 -12.34 3.17
CA GLY A 89 0.52 -13.52 2.55
C GLY A 89 -0.45 -14.66 2.23
N PHE A 90 -1.73 -14.54 2.61
CA PHE A 90 -2.79 -15.53 2.37
C PHE A 90 -3.86 -15.02 1.39
N GLY A 91 -3.64 -13.86 0.78
CA GLY A 91 -4.50 -13.28 -0.25
C GLY A 91 -5.26 -12.05 0.22
N ASN A 92 -5.37 -11.82 1.54
CA ASN A 92 -5.99 -10.60 2.04
C ASN A 92 -5.05 -9.42 1.88
N LEU A 93 -5.64 -8.24 1.72
CA LEU A 93 -4.92 -7.01 1.45
C LEU A 93 -5.30 -5.94 2.45
N ILE A 94 -4.36 -5.06 2.75
CA ILE A 94 -4.68 -3.75 3.29
C ILE A 94 -4.64 -2.73 2.17
N ILE A 95 -5.63 -1.84 2.14
CA ILE A 95 -5.86 -0.90 1.05
C ILE A 95 -6.09 0.52 1.57
N LEU A 96 -5.75 1.49 0.73
CA LEU A 96 -6.19 2.87 0.83
C LEU A 96 -7.26 3.13 -0.23
N THR A 97 -8.19 4.04 0.03
CA THR A 97 -9.27 4.39 -0.91
C THR A 97 -9.38 5.90 -1.11
N HIS A 98 -10.05 6.33 -2.18
CA HIS A 98 -10.38 7.73 -2.43
C HIS A 98 -11.86 7.92 -2.75
N ASN A 99 -12.40 9.12 -2.58
CA ASN A 99 -13.82 9.45 -2.80
C ASN A 99 -14.11 9.93 -4.24
N GLY A 100 -13.40 9.38 -5.22
CA GLY A 100 -13.48 9.78 -6.64
C GLY A 100 -12.62 10.99 -7.06
N ASP A 101 -12.02 11.72 -6.12
CA ASP A 101 -11.11 12.85 -6.35
C ASP A 101 -9.66 12.45 -6.63
N ARG A 102 -9.36 11.14 -6.58
CA ARG A 102 -8.03 10.54 -6.72
C ARG A 102 -7.07 10.94 -5.60
N ILE A 103 -7.57 11.46 -4.48
CA ILE A 103 -6.78 11.73 -3.28
C ILE A 103 -7.13 10.66 -2.27
N LEU A 104 -6.17 9.79 -1.98
CA LEU A 104 -6.37 8.72 -1.02
C LEU A 104 -6.59 9.31 0.38
N THR A 105 -7.51 8.73 1.13
CA THR A 105 -7.73 9.03 2.55
C THR A 105 -6.65 8.39 3.40
N ASP A 106 -6.39 8.92 4.60
CA ASP A 106 -5.48 8.25 5.55
C ASP A 106 -6.05 6.92 6.08
N GLU A 107 -7.37 6.72 6.02
CA GLU A 107 -8.05 5.53 6.52
C GLU A 107 -7.55 4.23 5.87
N ILE A 108 -7.24 3.24 6.72
CA ILE A 108 -6.75 1.92 6.31
C ILE A 108 -7.91 0.94 6.36
N TYR A 109 -8.09 0.22 5.26
CA TYR A 109 -9.10 -0.82 5.14
C TYR A 109 -8.44 -2.18 4.96
N PHE A 110 -8.96 -3.18 5.65
CA PHE A 110 -8.75 -4.59 5.34
C PHE A 110 -9.68 -4.98 4.19
N TRP A 111 -9.18 -5.73 3.22
CA TRP A 111 -9.96 -6.30 2.15
C TRP A 111 -9.82 -7.82 2.17
N ASN A 112 -10.95 -8.50 2.34
CA ASN A 112 -11.04 -9.95 2.37
C ASN A 112 -11.23 -10.49 0.95
N HIS A 113 -10.27 -11.29 0.49
CA HIS A 113 -10.27 -11.79 -0.88
C HIS A 113 -11.29 -12.89 -1.16
N GLU A 114 -11.78 -13.59 -0.14
CA GLU A 114 -12.75 -14.69 -0.30
C GLU A 114 -14.16 -14.16 -0.56
N ILE A 115 -14.51 -13.03 0.08
CA ILE A 115 -15.85 -12.44 0.01
C ILE A 115 -15.90 -11.10 -0.74
N GLY A 116 -14.75 -10.46 -0.99
CA GLY A 116 -14.66 -9.18 -1.69
C GLY A 116 -15.15 -7.98 -0.88
N GLU A 117 -15.22 -8.12 0.45
CA GLU A 117 -15.66 -7.05 1.35
C GLU A 117 -14.47 -6.29 1.95
N MET A 118 -14.70 -5.02 2.27
CA MET A 118 -13.72 -4.14 2.91
C MET A 118 -14.22 -3.67 4.28
N GLU A 119 -13.33 -3.69 5.27
CA GLU A 119 -13.58 -3.24 6.63
C GLU A 119 -12.53 -2.20 7.04
N LYS A 120 -12.95 -1.11 7.68
CA LYS A 120 -12.01 -0.11 8.19
C LYS A 120 -11.33 -0.64 9.46
N ILE A 121 -10.01 -0.71 9.45
CA ILE A 121 -9.21 -1.22 10.57
C ILE A 121 -8.40 -0.13 11.30
N ALA A 122 -8.11 0.99 10.65
CA ALA A 122 -7.43 2.12 11.28
C ALA A 122 -7.80 3.46 10.61
N LYS A 123 -7.63 4.58 11.33
CA LYS A 123 -7.81 5.93 10.77
C LYS A 123 -6.58 6.43 10.04
N SER A 124 -5.40 5.91 10.38
CA SER A 124 -4.19 6.16 9.62
C SER A 124 -3.16 5.04 9.73
N ILE A 125 -2.14 5.11 8.88
CA ILE A 125 -0.99 4.20 8.96
C ILE A 125 -0.24 4.32 10.29
N ILE A 126 -0.28 5.50 10.93
CA ILE A 126 0.47 5.75 12.17
C ILE A 126 -0.21 5.03 13.33
N GLU A 127 -1.54 5.08 13.40
CA GLU A 127 -2.34 4.34 14.39
C GLU A 127 -2.11 2.82 14.30
N LEU A 128 -1.80 2.31 13.10
CA LEU A 128 -1.56 0.89 12.87
C LEU A 128 -0.09 0.46 13.09
N ASP A 129 0.83 1.42 13.20
CA ASP A 129 2.29 1.20 13.38
C ASP A 129 2.73 1.55 14.83
N GLU A 130 1.78 1.85 15.72
CA GLU A 130 1.95 2.06 17.18
C GLU A 130 1.89 0.76 17.98
#